data_AF-A0AAC8NBD0-F1
#
_entry.id   AF-A0AAC8NBD0-F1
#
_cell.length_a   1.000
_cell.length_b   1.000
_cell.length_c   1.000
_cell.angle_alpha   90.00
_cell.angle_beta   90.00
_cell.angle_gamma   90.00
#
_symmetry.space_group_name_H-M   'P 1'
#
loop_
_entity.id
_entity.type
_entity.pdbx_description
1 polymer ?
#
loop_
_entity_poly.entity_id
_entity_poly.type
_entity_poly.pdbx_seq_one_letter_code
_entity_poly.pdbx_strand_id
1 'polypeptide(L)'
;MKQLTIDDVMGSFNYDAISTSEKFLNPSYEVHFYDKEERQKMDCFDAKTETDAWNATIEEHGKGIQKIRITHSKRTRAEFLALD
;
A
#
# COMPACT_ATOMS: atom_id res chain seq x y z
N MET A 1 -33.96 -46.28 -6.43
CA MET A 1 -33.57 -45.22 -5.47
C MET A 1 -32.87 -44.13 -6.26
N LYS A 2 -33.21 -42.85 -6.05
CA LYS A 2 -32.48 -41.74 -6.68
C LYS A 2 -31.15 -41.57 -5.94
N GLN A 3 -30.06 -41.53 -6.70
CA GLN A 3 -28.73 -41.25 -6.16
C GLN A 3 -28.63 -39.75 -5.90
N LEU A 4 -28.41 -39.37 -4.64
CA LEU A 4 -28.22 -37.97 -4.24
C LEU A 4 -26.81 -37.54 -4.66
N THR A 5 -26.73 -36.40 -5.35
CA THR A 5 -25.48 -35.76 -5.75
C THR A 5 -24.90 -34.95 -4.59
N ILE A 6 -23.59 -34.71 -4.60
CA ILE A 6 -22.90 -33.93 -3.54
C ILE A 6 -23.55 -32.55 -3.35
N ASP A 7 -24.02 -31.93 -4.43
CA ASP A 7 -24.73 -30.64 -4.39
C ASP A 7 -26.09 -30.71 -3.65
N ASP A 8 -26.74 -31.88 -3.63
CA ASP A 8 -28.02 -32.10 -2.91
C ASP A 8 -27.82 -32.22 -1.39
N VAL A 9 -26.63 -32.63 -0.94
CA VAL A 9 -26.29 -32.81 0.48
C VAL A 9 -25.67 -31.55 1.07
N MET A 10 -24.81 -30.88 0.30
CA MET A 10 -24.05 -29.73 0.76
C MET A 10 -24.74 -28.40 0.43
N GLY A 11 -25.66 -28.37 -0.53
CA GLY A 11 -26.20 -27.10 -1.06
C GLY A 11 -25.17 -26.38 -1.94
N SER A 12 -25.63 -25.44 -2.78
CA SER A 12 -24.78 -24.69 -3.70
C SER A 12 -23.84 -23.76 -2.93
N PHE A 13 -22.67 -24.26 -2.53
CA PHE A 13 -21.61 -23.44 -1.96
C PHE A 13 -20.92 -22.68 -3.09
N ASN A 14 -20.89 -21.34 -2.98
CA ASN A 14 -20.04 -20.53 -3.82
C ASN A 14 -18.58 -20.74 -3.39
N TYR A 15 -17.81 -21.46 -4.20
CA TYR A 15 -16.38 -21.72 -4.02
C TYR A 15 -15.49 -20.57 -4.51
N ASP A 16 -16.06 -19.37 -4.69
CA ASP A 16 -15.28 -18.20 -5.09
C ASP A 16 -14.30 -17.84 -3.97
N ALA A 17 -13.04 -18.22 -4.17
CA ALA A 17 -11.95 -17.84 -3.31
C ALA A 17 -11.67 -16.35 -3.50
N ILE A 18 -12.11 -15.53 -2.55
CA ILE A 18 -11.76 -14.11 -2.53
C ILE A 18 -10.28 -13.98 -2.20
N SER A 19 -9.48 -13.55 -3.19
CA SER A 19 -8.05 -13.28 -3.02
C SER A 19 -7.84 -12.23 -1.92
N THR A 20 -7.28 -12.62 -0.79
CA THR A 20 -6.93 -11.71 0.31
C THR A 20 -5.62 -10.97 0.06
N SER A 21 -4.94 -11.24 -1.07
CA SER A 21 -3.66 -10.64 -1.44
C SER A 21 -3.69 -9.11 -1.44
N GLU A 22 -4.83 -8.48 -1.79
CA GLU A 22 -5.01 -7.02 -1.70
C GLU A 22 -4.84 -6.47 -0.27
N LYS A 23 -5.09 -7.28 0.76
CA LYS A 23 -4.90 -6.86 2.17
C LYS A 23 -3.44 -6.93 2.62
N PHE A 24 -2.60 -7.69 1.93
CA PHE A 24 -1.21 -7.93 2.32
C PHE A 24 -0.18 -7.21 1.44
N LEU A 25 -0.56 -6.80 0.23
CA LEU A 25 0.27 -6.07 -0.73
C LEU A 25 -0.13 -4.59 -0.78
N ASN A 26 -0.06 -3.89 0.34
CA ASN A 26 0.04 -2.43 0.29
C ASN A 26 1.53 -2.08 0.24
N PRO A 27 2.15 -1.95 -0.95
CA PRO A 27 3.51 -1.46 -1.03
C PRO A 27 3.56 -0.07 -0.39
N SER A 28 4.50 0.10 0.52
CA SER A 28 4.79 1.40 1.11
C SER A 28 6.08 1.93 0.50
N TYR A 29 6.12 3.22 0.21
CA TYR A 29 7.25 3.90 -0.39
C TYR A 29 7.81 4.93 0.56
N GLU A 30 9.12 4.88 0.76
CA GLU A 30 9.91 5.88 1.48
C GLU A 30 10.33 6.95 0.49
N VAL A 31 9.83 8.16 0.68
CA VAL A 31 10.13 9.34 -0.14
C VAL A 31 11.08 10.25 0.64
N HIS A 32 12.30 10.38 0.12
CA HIS A 32 13.28 11.33 0.63
C HIS A 32 13.28 12.59 -0.24
N PHE A 33 13.14 13.74 0.41
CA PHE A 33 13.10 15.04 -0.27
C PHE A 33 13.79 16.12 0.56
N TYR A 34 14.21 17.19 -0.11
CA TYR A 34 14.58 18.43 0.55
C TYR A 34 13.36 19.34 0.64
N ASP A 35 13.13 19.87 1.83
CA ASP A 35 12.17 20.95 2.06
C ASP A 35 12.69 22.27 1.47
N LYS A 36 11.86 23.32 1.45
CA LYS A 36 12.23 24.66 0.96
C LYS A 36 13.41 25.27 1.72
N GLU A 37 13.64 24.82 2.95
CA GLU A 37 14.77 25.21 3.78
C GLU A 37 16.03 24.35 3.56
N GLU A 38 16.07 23.56 2.48
CA GLU A 38 17.15 22.60 2.16
C GLU A 38 17.38 21.54 3.26
N ARG A 39 16.40 21.36 4.14
CA ARG A 39 16.43 20.34 5.19
C ARG A 39 16.01 19.02 4.58
N GLN A 40 16.83 17.99 4.75
CA GLN A 40 16.47 16.64 4.36
C GLN A 40 15.33 16.13 5.25
N LYS A 41 14.23 15.73 4.62
CA LYS A 41 13.09 15.07 5.24
C LYS A 41 12.83 13.73 4.57
N MET A 42 12.13 12.86 5.27
CA MET A 42 11.71 11.56 4.80
C MET A 42 10.27 11.35 5.24
N ASP A 43 9.43 10.92 4.31
CA ASP A 43 8.07 10.49 4.59
C ASP A 43 7.79 9.12 4.00
N CYS A 44 6.82 8.41 4.59
CA CYS A 44 6.37 7.11 4.14
C CYS A 44 4.91 7.17 3.70
N PHE A 45 4.65 6.73 2.47
CA PHE A 45 3.31 6.72 1.86
C PHE A 45 2.92 5.30 1.43
N ASP A 46 1.68 4.90 1.74
CA ASP A 46 1.10 3.67 1.19
C ASP A 46 0.57 3.98 -0.22
N ALA A 47 1.37 3.62 -1.23
CA ALA A 47 1.11 3.99 -2.61
C ALA A 47 1.41 2.80 -3.52
N LYS A 48 0.68 2.66 -4.63
CA LYS A 48 0.89 1.53 -5.57
C LYS A 48 2.11 1.72 -6.46
N THR A 49 2.54 2.97 -6.65
CA THR A 49 3.65 3.34 -7.52
C THR A 49 4.51 4.44 -6.89
N GLU A 50 5.77 4.55 -7.32
CA GLU A 50 6.67 5.64 -6.91
C GLU A 50 6.12 7.03 -7.28
N THR A 51 5.39 7.14 -8.39
CA THR A 51 4.76 8.39 -8.85
C THR A 51 3.63 8.81 -7.92
N ASP A 52 2.79 7.87 -7.48
CA ASP A 52 1.73 8.16 -6.51
C ASP A 52 2.31 8.61 -5.17
N ALA A 53 3.38 7.96 -4.70
CA ALA A 53 4.08 8.36 -3.49
C ALA A 53 4.65 9.78 -3.60
N TRP A 54 5.25 10.12 -4.74
CA TRP A 54 5.78 11.46 -5.00
C TRP A 54 4.67 12.52 -5.07
N ASN A 55 3.56 12.22 -5.75
CA ASN A 55 2.42 13.12 -5.84
C ASN A 55 1.83 13.40 -4.45
N ALA A 56 1.65 12.37 -3.61
CA ALA A 56 1.21 12.53 -2.23
C ALA A 56 2.16 13.44 -1.42
N THR A 57 3.48 13.28 -1.62
CA THR A 57 4.48 14.14 -0.98
C THR A 57 4.34 15.60 -1.43
N ILE A 58 4.09 15.85 -2.71
CA ILE A 58 3.85 17.21 -3.24
C ILE A 58 2.53 17.78 -2.71
N GLU A 59 1.49 16.97 -2.54
CA GLU A 59 0.22 17.42 -1.97
C GLU A 59 0.37 17.82 -0.50
N GLU A 60 1.19 17.10 0.27
CA GLU A 60 1.38 17.34 1.70
C GLU A 60 2.38 18.47 2.00
N HIS A 61 3.51 18.54 1.29
CA HIS A 61 4.60 19.51 1.54
C HIS A 61 4.65 20.67 0.51
N GLY A 62 3.89 20.57 -0.57
CA GLY A 62 3.82 21.56 -1.64
C GLY A 62 4.91 21.42 -2.71
N LYS A 63 4.78 22.19 -3.80
CA LYS A 63 5.65 22.12 -5.00
C LYS A 63 7.07 22.66 -4.82
N GLY A 64 7.46 23.08 -3.62
CA GLY A 64 8.77 23.65 -3.32
C GLY A 64 9.81 22.64 -2.84
N ILE A 65 9.48 21.34 -2.90
CA ILE A 65 10.34 20.25 -2.46
C ILE A 65 11.19 19.70 -3.60
N GLN A 66 12.40 19.24 -3.30
CA GLN A 66 13.28 18.61 -4.26
C GLN A 66 13.38 17.11 -4.00
N LYS A 67 13.04 16.30 -5.01
CA LYS A 67 13.15 14.83 -4.93
C LYS A 67 14.61 14.41 -4.77
N ILE A 68 14.89 13.62 -3.75
CA ILE A 68 16.20 12.98 -3.57
C ILE A 68 16.13 11.54 -4.06
N ARG A 69 15.24 10.74 -3.45
CA ARG A 69 15.11 9.31 -3.72
C ARG A 69 13.75 8.80 -3.30
N ILE A 70 13.23 7.81 -4.02
CA ILE A 70 12.07 7.02 -3.59
C ILE A 70 12.53 5.56 -3.53
N THR A 71 12.19 4.87 -2.46
CA THR A 71 12.58 3.48 -2.24
C THR A 71 11.37 2.66 -1.82
N HIS A 72 11.29 1.41 -2.28
CA HIS A 72 10.32 0.46 -1.74
C HIS A 72 10.65 0.19 -0.28
N SER A 73 9.71 0.53 0.61
CA SER A 73 9.85 0.19 2.01
C SER A 73 9.50 -1.26 2.24
N LYS A 74 10.21 -1.86 3.22
CA LYS A 74 9.86 -3.17 3.77
C LYS A 74 8.85 -3.06 4.92
N ARG A 75 8.53 -1.84 5.36
CA ARG A 75 7.66 -1.53 6.49
C ARG A 75 6.44 -0.77 6.00
N THR A 76 5.33 -0.93 6.70
CA THR A 76 4.10 -0.18 6.44
C THR A 76 4.17 1.24 7.01
N ARG A 77 3.41 2.19 6.46
CA ARG A 77 3.31 3.56 7.03
C ARG A 77 2.92 3.54 8.50
N ALA A 78 2.06 2.61 8.91
CA ALA A 78 1.62 2.47 10.30
C ALA A 78 2.78 2.08 11.24
N GLU A 79 3.69 1.21 10.80
CA GLU A 79 4.89 0.85 11.57
C GLU A 79 5.89 2.02 11.62
N PHE A 80 5.95 2.82 10.57
CA PHE A 80 6.80 4.02 10.52
C PHE A 80 6.30 5.08 11.51
N LEU A 81 4.99 5.37 11.52
CA LEU A 81 4.34 6.27 12.47
C LEU A 81 4.45 5.80 13.94
N ALA A 82 4.62 4.50 14.18
CA ALA A 82 4.79 3.97 15.53
C ALA A 82 6.23 4.11 16.07
N LEU A 83 7.20 4.42 15.22
CA LEU A 83 8.61 4.57 15.57
C LEU A 83 9.08 6.03 15.67
N ASP A 84 8.32 6.97 15.11
CA ASP A 84 8.55 8.43 15.19
C ASP A 84 8.06 8.99 16.54
#